data_AF-A0A7X2MAP8-F1
#
_entry.id   AF-A0A7X2MAP8-F1
#
_cell.length_a   1.000
_cell.length_b   1.000
_cell.length_c   1.000
_cell.angle_alpha   90.00
_cell.angle_beta   90.00
_cell.angle_gamma   90.00
#
_symmetry.space_group_name_H-M   'P 1'
#
loop_
_entity.id
_entity.type
_entity.pdbx_description
1 polymer ?
#
loop_
_entity_poly.entity_id
_entity_poly.type
_entity_poly.pdbx_seq_one_letter_code
_entity_poly.pdbx_strand_id
1 'polypeptide(L)' 'MRYRIEYADGKCCSFANSSRDLIDWLKLLKDETISDIRKIYKSGATDSVKEKYQKYINI' A
#
# COMPACT_ATOMS: atom_id res chain seq x y z
N MET A 1 2.47 -8.04 9.65
CA MET A 1 1.15 -7.86 8.99
C MET A 1 1.47 -7.50 7.55
N ARG A 2 0.88 -8.20 6.59
CA ARG A 2 1.21 -8.01 5.17
C ARG A 2 0.28 -6.95 4.58
N TYR A 3 0.79 -6.15 3.66
CA TYR A 3 0.06 -5.13 2.93
C TYR A 3 0.24 -5.37 1.44
N ARG A 4 -0.80 -5.06 0.66
CA ARG A 4 -0.79 -5.03 -0.80
C ARG A 4 -1.07 -3.61 -1.24
N ILE A 5 -0.21 -3.08 -2.11
CA ILE A 5 -0.33 -1.76 -2.71
C ILE A 5 -0.87 -1.97 -4.11
N GLU A 6 -2.02 -1.39 -4.40
CA GLU A 6 -2.67 -1.45 -5.70
C GLU A 6 -2.42 -0.14 -6.44
N TYR A 7 -1.97 -0.24 -7.69
CA TYR A 7 -1.68 0.90 -8.54
C TYR A 7 -2.81 1.15 -9.53
N ALA A 8 -3.06 2.41 -9.84
CA ALA A 8 -4.15 2.83 -10.74
C ALA A 8 -3.93 2.37 -12.19
N ASP A 9 -2.69 2.13 -12.62
CA ASP A 9 -2.38 1.67 -13.99
C ASP A 9 -2.79 0.20 -14.22
N GLY A 10 -3.29 -0.51 -13.20
CA GLY A 10 -3.84 -1.86 -13.33
C GLY A 10 -2.83 -2.97 -13.63
N LYS A 11 -1.54 -2.64 -13.81
CA LYS A 11 -0.51 -3.58 -14.28
C LYS A 11 0.32 -4.25 -13.19
N CYS A 12 0.32 -3.77 -11.96
CA CYS A 12 1.17 -4.34 -10.91
C CYS A 12 0.56 -4.18 -9.51
N CYS A 13 1.05 -4.98 -8.56
CA CYS A 13 0.81 -4.76 -7.13
C CYS A 13 2.09 -5.08 -6.36
N SER A 14 2.40 -4.23 -5.39
CA SER A 14 3.55 -4.40 -4.50
C SER A 14 3.10 -4.95 -3.17
N PHE A 15 3.98 -5.67 -2.47
CA PHE A 15 3.69 -6.19 -1.13
C PHE A 15 4.70 -5.68 -0.11
N ALA A 16 4.19 -5.26 1.05
CA ALA A 16 5.01 -4.91 2.22
C ALA A 16 4.71 -5.88 3.37
N ASN A 17 5.74 -6.34 4.08
CA ASN A 17 5.59 -7.34 5.14
C ASN A 17 5.38 -6.73 6.54
N SER A 18 5.57 -5.41 6.64
CA SER A 18 5.34 -4.63 7.84
C SER A 18 4.81 -3.23 7.51
N SER A 19 4.30 -2.52 8.51
CA SER A 19 3.88 -1.12 8.36
C SER A 19 5.05 -0.19 8.11
N ARG A 20 6.25 -0.55 8.59
CA ARG A 20 7.48 0.22 8.37
C ARG A 20 7.91 0.10 6.92
N ASP A 21 8.00 -1.12 6.40
CA ASP A 21 8.31 -1.37 4.99
C ASP A 21 7.31 -0.65 4.09
N LEU A 22 6.01 -0.69 4.43
CA LEU A 22 4.99 0.02 3.67
C LEU A 22 5.29 1.52 3.62
N ILE A 23 5.56 2.16 4.76
CA ILE A 23 5.85 3.60 4.80
C ILE A 23 7.11 3.94 3.99
N ASP A 24 8.16 3.14 4.11
CA ASP A 24 9.40 3.35 3.38
C ASP A 24 9.17 3.19 1.86
N TRP A 25 8.38 2.21 1.44
CA TRP A 25 7.92 2.08 0.05
C TRP A 25 7.12 3.32 -0.41
N LEU A 26 6.12 3.75 0.35
CA LEU A 26 5.26 4.89 -0.04
C LEU A 26 6.06 6.19 -0.23
N LYS A 27 7.12 6.39 0.56
CA LYS A 27 8.00 7.56 0.42
C LYS A 27 8.89 7.53 -0.82
N LEU A 28 9.19 6.34 -1.34
CA LEU A 28 9.99 6.17 -2.55
C LEU A 28 9.15 6.39 -3.82
N LEU A 29 7.84 6.17 -3.72
CA LEU A 29 6.89 6.38 -4.81
C LEU A 29 6.65 7.87 -5.01
N LYS A 30 7.24 8.45 -6.07
CA LYS A 30 7.06 9.87 -6.43
C LYS A 30 6.07 10.11 -7.56
N ASP A 31 5.92 9.14 -8.47
CA ASP A 31 5.11 9.32 -9.69
C ASP A 31 4.06 8.21 -9.87
N GLU A 32 4.01 7.23 -8.96
CA GLU A 32 3.02 6.15 -9.06
C GLU A 32 1.71 6.53 -8.39
N THR A 33 0.62 6.46 -9.16
CA THR A 33 -0.73 6.66 -8.61
C THR A 33 -1.18 5.38 -7.92
N ILE A 34 -1.32 5.44 -6.59
CA ILE A 34 -1.82 4.33 -5.77
C ILE A 34 -3.36 4.37 -5.75
N SER A 35 -4.00 3.33 -6.28
CA SER A 35 -5.46 3.19 -6.25
C SER A 35 -5.95 2.81 -4.86
N ASP A 36 -5.32 1.81 -4.23
CA ASP A 36 -5.67 1.35 -2.88
C ASP A 36 -4.48 0.76 -2.12
N ILE A 37 -4.61 0.64 -0.80
CA ILE A 37 -3.67 -0.08 0.07
C ILE A 37 -4.49 -1.06 0.90
N ARG A 38 -4.29 -2.36 0.69
CA ARG A 38 -5.00 -3.43 1.39
C ARG A 38 -4.14 -4.04 2.48
N LYS A 39 -4.64 -4.09 3.71
CA LYS A 39 -4.03 -4.83 4.82
C LYS A 39 -4.54 -6.26 4.79
N ILE A 40 -3.62 -7.23 4.81
CA ILE A 40 -3.91 -8.66 4.77
C ILE A 40 -3.70 -9.26 6.16
N TYR A 41 -4.75 -9.87 6.71
CA TYR A 41 -4.71 -10.57 7.99
C TYR A 41 -4.27 -12.02 7.82
N LYS A 42 -3.88 -12.66 8.94
CA LYS A 42 -3.53 -14.10 8.94
C LYS A 42 -4.70 -14.98 8.48
N SER A 43 -5.93 -14.52 8.68
CA SER A 43 -7.16 -15.19 8.22
C SER A 43 -7.38 -15.10 6.71
N GLY A 44 -6.59 -14.31 5.98
CA GLY A 44 -6.79 -14.03 4.55
C GLY A 44 -7.78 -12.88 4.28
N ALA A 45 -8.49 -12.39 5.30
CA ALA A 45 -9.32 -11.18 5.17
C ALA A 45 -8.46 -9.97 4.75
N THR A 46 -9.09 -9.02 4.06
CA THR A 46 -8.42 -7.79 3.61
C THR A 46 -9.26 -6.55 3.87
N ASP A 47 -8.64 -5.50 4.42
CA ASP A 47 -9.25 -4.18 4.60
C ASP A 47 -8.49 -3.11 3.82
N SER A 48 -9.22 -2.17 3.22
CA SER A 48 -8.62 -0.97 2.65
C SER A 48 -8.19 -0.03 3.77
N VAL A 49 -6.92 0.37 3.75
CA VAL A 49 -6.30 1.25 4.74
C VAL A 49 -5.66 2.48 4.10
N LYS A 50 -5.94 2.75 2.82
CA LYS A 50 -5.36 3.87 2.06
C LYS A 50 -5.44 5.20 2.80
N GLU A 51 -6.60 5.55 3.35
CA GLU A 51 -6.83 6.82 4.06
C GLU A 51 -5.81 7.03 5.20
N LYS A 52 -5.50 5.96 5.96
CA LYS A 52 -4.52 6.01 7.05
C LYS A 52 -3.09 6.30 6.58
N TYR A 53 -2.76 5.83 5.39
CA TYR A 53 -1.42 5.91 4.82
C TYR A 53 -1.24 7.02 3.78
N GLN A 54 -2.33 7.71 3.41
CA GLN A 54 -2.34 8.78 2.41
C GLN A 54 -1.32 9.88 2.72
N LYS A 55 -1.11 10.20 4.00
CA LYS A 55 -0.10 11.18 4.47
C LYS A 55 1.36 10.84 4.17
N TYR A 56 1.65 9.60 3.77
CA TYR A 56 3.00 9.16 3.39
C TYR A 56 3.20 9.09 1.88
N ILE A 57 2.13 9.28 1.10
CA ILE A 57 2.18 9.35 -0.35
C ILE A 57 2.50 10.80 -0.67
N ASN A 58 3.68 11.05 -1.23
CA ASN A 58 4.06 12.36 -1.73
C ASN A 58 3.33 12.57 -3.06
N ILE A 59 2.09 13.06 -3.01
CA ILE A 59 1.33 13.50 -4.18
C ILE A 59 1.58 14.99 -4.38
#